data_AF-A0A9E3XWN7-F1
#
_entry.id   AF-A0A9E3XWN7-F1
#
_cell.length_a   1.000
_cell.length_b   1.000
_cell.length_c   1.000
_cell.angle_alpha   90.00
_cell.angle_beta   90.00
_cell.angle_gamma   90.00
#
_symmetry.space_group_name_H-M   'P 1'
#
loop_
_entity.id
_entity.type
_entity.pdbx_description
1 polymer ?
#
loop_
_entity_poly.entity_id
_entity_poly.type
_entity_poly.pdbx_seq_one_letter_code
_entity_poly.pdbx_strand_id
1 'polypeptide(L)' 'ERLSYLPPTLRIRKEAEEAKEAIAAATREDVVRAILADINAKIRDINRRGAAGPPSTLMPLDEEAVVARWRAARSAGSAE' A
#
# COMPACT_ATOMS: atom_id res chain seq x y z
N GLU A 1 22.85 20.87 -4.85
CA GLU A 1 21.47 20.34 -4.80
C GLU A 1 21.47 18.85 -5.13
N ARG A 2 21.36 17.95 -4.14
CA ARG A 2 21.14 16.53 -4.39
C ARG A 2 19.63 16.29 -4.42
N LEU A 3 19.02 16.50 -5.58
CA LEU A 3 17.68 15.99 -5.85
C LEU A 3 17.75 14.48 -5.70
N SER A 4 17.28 13.96 -4.57
CA SER A 4 17.08 12.53 -4.36
C SER A 4 16.00 12.05 -5.33
N TYR A 5 16.37 11.86 -6.60
CA TYR A 5 15.64 11.06 -7.56
C TYR A 5 15.77 9.62 -7.10
N LEU A 6 14.96 9.25 -6.10
CA LEU A 6 14.71 7.85 -5.86
C LEU A 6 14.25 7.25 -7.19
N PRO A 7 14.91 6.20 -7.71
CA PRO A 7 14.42 5.49 -8.87
C PRO A 7 12.93 5.18 -8.69
N PRO A 8 12.12 5.21 -9.76
CA PRO A 8 10.66 5.11 -9.69
C PRO A 8 10.17 3.86 -8.92
N THR A 9 10.97 2.79 -8.93
CA THR A 9 10.75 1.58 -8.14
C THR A 9 10.93 1.76 -6.64
N LEU A 10 11.87 2.59 -6.19
CA LEU A 10 12.06 2.91 -4.77
C LEU A 10 10.99 3.88 -4.25
N ARG A 11 10.52 4.82 -5.08
CA ARG A 11 9.43 5.72 -4.71
C ARG A 11 8.18 4.93 -4.34
N ILE A 12 7.85 3.90 -5.12
CA ILE A 12 6.62 3.14 -4.91
C ILE A 12 6.74 2.13 -3.77
N ARG A 13 7.94 1.61 -3.51
CA ARG A 13 8.20 0.90 -2.26
C ARG A 13 7.93 1.80 -1.06
N LYS A 14 8.41 3.04 -1.10
CA LYS A 14 8.15 4.01 -0.02
C LYS A 14 6.66 4.32 0.12
N GLU A 15 5.97 4.62 -0.98
CA GLU A 15 4.52 4.88 -0.96
C GLU A 15 3.72 3.66 -0.45
N ALA A 16 4.17 2.44 -0.75
CA ALA A 16 3.53 1.23 -0.25
C ALA A 16 3.72 1.06 1.27
N GLU A 17 4.89 1.42 1.82
CA GLU A 17 5.08 1.44 3.27
C GLU A 17 4.23 2.53 3.94
N GLU A 18 4.22 3.75 3.39
CA GLU A 18 3.38 4.85 3.89
C GLU A 18 1.88 4.48 3.86
N ALA A 19 1.43 3.76 2.83
CA ALA A 19 0.07 3.25 2.73
C ALA A 19 -0.25 2.23 3.84
N LYS A 20 0.69 1.33 4.17
CA LYS A 20 0.51 0.35 5.27
C LYS A 20 0.41 1.04 6.62
N GLU A 21 1.24 2.05 6.86
CA GLU A 21 1.19 2.86 8.09
C GLU A 21 -0.15 3.60 8.20
N ALA A 22 -0.61 4.21 7.11
CA ALA A 22 -1.90 4.89 7.06
C ALA A 22 -3.08 3.93 7.29
N ILE A 23 -3.04 2.71 6.73
CA ILE A 23 -4.04 1.67 6.98
C ILE A 23 -4.06 1.28 8.46
N ALA A 24 -2.89 1.12 9.09
CA ALA A 24 -2.80 0.79 10.51
C ALA A 24 -3.37 1.91 11.40
N ALA A 25 -3.14 3.18 11.03
CA ALA A 25 -3.66 4.34 11.75
C ALA A 25 -5.16 4.60 11.49
N ALA A 26 -5.71 4.12 10.39
CA ALA A 26 -7.10 4.34 10.03
C ALA A 26 -8.07 3.73 11.06
N THR A 27 -9.11 4.50 11.39
CA THR A 27 -10.16 4.10 12.33
C THR A 27 -11.43 3.59 11.63
N ARG A 28 -11.50 3.74 10.30
CA ARG A 28 -12.67 3.42 9.50
C ARG A 28 -12.30 2.52 8.32
N GLU A 29 -13.16 1.55 8.05
CA GLU A 29 -12.95 0.60 6.96
C GLU A 29 -12.99 1.26 5.58
N ASP A 30 -13.88 2.24 5.37
CA ASP A 30 -13.95 2.97 4.10
C ASP A 30 -12.64 3.66 3.74
N VAL A 31 -11.94 4.21 4.75
CA VAL A 31 -10.63 4.84 4.59
C VAL A 31 -9.58 3.80 4.25
N VAL A 32 -9.58 2.65 4.92
CA VAL A 32 -8.65 1.54 4.62
C VAL A 32 -8.82 1.06 3.17
N ARG A 33 -10.07 0.85 2.73
CA ARG A 33 -10.38 0.44 1.35
C ARG A 33 -9.97 1.50 0.34
N ALA A 34 -10.17 2.78 0.63
CA ALA A 34 -9.73 3.87 -0.25
C ALA A 34 -8.20 3.90 -0.41
N ILE A 35 -7.44 3.76 0.68
CA ILE A 35 -5.97 3.70 0.65
C ILE A 35 -5.49 2.47 -0.14
N LEU A 36 -6.10 1.31 0.10
CA LEU A 36 -5.80 0.08 -0.63
C LEU A 36 -6.07 0.19 -2.13
N ALA A 37 -7.19 0.80 -2.51
CA ALA A 37 -7.54 1.03 -3.90
C ALA A 37 -6.52 1.94 -4.61
N ASP A 38 -6.08 3.03 -3.96
CA ASP A 38 -5.08 3.94 -4.51
C ASP A 38 -3.73 3.24 -4.73
N ILE A 39 -3.19 2.57 -3.70
CA ILE A 39 -1.90 1.90 -3.83
C ILE A 39 -1.95 0.74 -4.84
N ASN A 40 -3.06 0.00 -4.89
CA ASN A 40 -3.26 -1.05 -5.89
C ASN A 40 -3.34 -0.50 -7.31
N ALA A 41 -3.98 0.65 -7.51
CA ALA A 41 -4.00 1.31 -8.82
C ALA A 41 -2.59 1.70 -9.28
N LYS A 42 -1.77 2.27 -8.39
CA LYS A 42 -0.37 2.62 -8.66
C LYS A 42 0.49 1.38 -8.96
N ILE A 43 0.37 0.32 -8.15
CA ILE A 43 1.08 -0.95 -8.39
C ILE A 43 0.70 -1.53 -9.74
N ARG A 44 -0.59 -1.55 -10.10
CA ARG A 44 -1.06 -2.04 -11.41
C ARG A 44 -0.54 -1.18 -12.56
N ASP A 45 -0.52 0.14 -12.42
CA ASP A 45 0.02 1.04 -13.43
C ASP A 45 1.52 0.78 -13.65
N ILE A 46 2.29 0.60 -12.59
CA ILE A 46 3.73 0.29 -12.68
C ILE A 46 3.97 -1.09 -13.24
N ASN A 47 3.22 -2.10 -12.83
CA ASN A 47 3.35 -3.44 -13.38
C ASN A 47 2.99 -3.46 -14.86
N ARG A 48 2.02 -2.63 -15.28
CA ARG A 48 1.66 -2.44 -16.70
C ARG A 48 2.76 -1.71 -17.49
N ARG A 49 3.35 -0.65 -16.91
CA ARG A 49 4.48 0.09 -17.52
C ARG A 49 5.80 -0.69 -17.47
N GLY A 50 5.91 -1.61 -16.51
CA GLY A 50 7.05 -2.48 -16.24
C GLY A 50 7.33 -3.50 -17.35
N ALA A 51 6.51 -3.59 -18.38
CA ALA A 51 6.88 -4.28 -19.63
C ALA A 51 8.15 -3.69 -20.30
N ALA A 52 8.58 -2.48 -19.93
CA ALA A 52 9.79 -1.82 -20.45
C ALA A 52 10.92 -1.61 -19.42
N GLY A 53 10.85 -2.19 -18.21
CA GLY A 53 11.83 -1.98 -17.15
C GLY A 53 12.08 -3.22 -16.28
N PRO A 54 13.06 -3.20 -15.36
CA PRO A 54 13.32 -4.33 -14.47
C PRO A 54 12.08 -4.68 -13.65
N PRO A 55 11.78 -5.98 -13.46
CA PRO A 55 10.53 -6.44 -12.90
C PRO A 55 10.31 -5.86 -11.50
N SER A 56 9.19 -5.17 -11.33
CA SER A 56 8.71 -4.81 -10.00
C SER A 56 8.17 -6.07 -9.33
N THR A 57 8.75 -6.48 -8.21
CA THR A 57 8.25 -7.60 -7.38
C THR A 57 6.97 -7.23 -6.60
N LEU A 58 6.45 -6.01 -6.77
CA LEU A 58 5.27 -5.55 -6.04
C LEU A 58 4.01 -6.09 -6.69
N MET A 59 3.27 -6.90 -5.93
CA MET A 59 1.95 -7.38 -6.33
C MET A 59 0.87 -6.51 -5.67
N PRO A 60 -0.29 -6.34 -6.34
CA PRO A 60 -1.45 -5.73 -5.70
C PRO A 60 -1.80 -6.46 -4.41
N LEU A 61 -2.11 -5.70 -3.37
CA LEU A 61 -2.53 -6.20 -2.08
C LEU A 61 -3.97 -6.74 -2.19
N ASP A 62 -4.22 -7.86 -1.52
CA ASP A 62 -5.57 -8.40 -1.37
C ASP A 62 -6.36 -7.52 -0.39
N GLU A 63 -7.39 -6.84 -0.89
CA GLU A 63 -8.15 -5.87 -0.10
C GLU A 63 -8.87 -6.53 1.08
N GLU A 64 -9.48 -7.68 0.85
CA GLU A 64 -10.25 -8.40 1.87
C GLU A 64 -9.34 -8.95 2.97
N ALA A 65 -8.19 -9.52 2.60
CA ALA A 65 -7.21 -10.01 3.56
C ALA A 65 -6.64 -8.88 4.43
N VAL A 66 -6.36 -7.71 3.83
CA VAL A 66 -5.83 -6.56 4.59
C VAL A 66 -6.89 -5.97 5.51
N VAL A 67 -8.13 -5.79 5.03
CA VAL A 67 -9.24 -5.29 5.85
C VAL A 67 -9.54 -6.25 7.01
N ALA A 68 -9.56 -7.56 6.76
CA ALA A 68 -9.76 -8.57 7.81
C ALA A 68 -8.68 -8.49 8.89
N ARG A 69 -7.40 -8.37 8.49
CA ARG A 69 -6.28 -8.20 9.43
C ARG A 69 -6.37 -6.90 10.22
N TRP A 70 -6.71 -5.79 9.57
CA TRP A 70 -6.91 -4.50 10.22
C TRP A 70 -8.03 -4.56 11.26
N ARG A 71 -9.18 -5.15 10.91
CA ARG A 71 -10.31 -5.32 11.82
C ARG A 71 -9.93 -6.17 13.03
N ALA A 72 -9.24 -7.29 12.80
CA ALA A 72 -8.76 -8.18 13.85
C ALA A 72 -7.80 -7.49 14.84
N ALA A 73 -6.86 -6.69 14.33
CA ALA A 73 -5.92 -5.92 15.16
C ALA A 73 -6.66 -4.89 16.05
N ARG A 74 -7.70 -4.24 15.52
CA ARG A 74 -8.51 -3.28 16.29
C ARG A 74 -9.43 -3.93 17.31
N SER A 75 -10.00 -5.10 17.00
CA SER A 75 -10.79 -5.84 17.99
C SER A 75 -9.94 -6.34 19.16
N ALA A 76 -8.68 -6.68 18.91
CA ALA A 76 -7.74 -7.08 19.97
C ALA A 76 -7.33 -5.89 20.86
N GLY A 77 -7.13 -4.69 20.29
CA GLY A 77 -6.78 -3.48 21.06
C GLY A 77 -7.95 -2.80 21.79
N SER A 78 -9.20 -3.19 21.51
CA SER A 78 -10.38 -2.66 22.21
C SER A 78 -10.77 -3.52 23.43
N ALA A 79 -10.08 -4.65 23.65
CA ALA A 79 -10.38 -5.61 24.71
C ALA A 79 -9.49 -5.45 25.95
N GLU A 80 -8.75 -4.34 26.07
CA GLU A 80 -7.82 -4.07 27.17
C GLU A 80 -8.25 -2.86 28.01
#